data_AF-Q9H9Z1-F1
#
_entry.id   AF-Q9H9Z1-F1
#
_cell.length_a   1.000
_cell.length_b   1.000
_cell.length_c   1.000
_cell.angle_alpha   90.00
_cell.angle_beta   90.00
_cell.angle_gamma   90.00
#
_symmetry.space_group_name_H-M   'P 1'
#
loop_
_entity.id
_entity.type
_entity.pdbx_description
1 polymer ?
#
loop_
_entity_poly.entity_id
_entity_poly.type
_entity_poly.pdbx_seq_one_letter_code
_entity_poly.pdbx_strand_id
1 'polypeptide(L)'
;MLWECKQLGAHSPSTLLTTLMFFNTKYFLLKTVDQHMKLAFSKVLRQTKKNPSNPKDKSTSIRYLKALGIHQTGQKVTDDMYAEQTENPENPLRCPIKLYDFYLFKCPQSVKGRNDTFYLTPEPVVAPNSPIWYSVQPISREQMGQMLTRILVIREIQEAIAVANASTMH
;
A
#
# COMPACT_ATOMS: atom_id res chain seq x y z
N MET A 1 8.03 6.37 15.59
CA MET A 1 9.38 6.07 15.05
C MET A 1 9.45 6.06 13.52
N LEU A 2 8.87 5.10 12.76
CA LEU A 2 9.13 4.99 11.30
C LEU A 2 8.80 6.24 10.48
N TRP A 3 7.70 6.91 10.81
CA TRP A 3 7.30 8.16 10.17
C TRP A 3 8.23 9.32 10.52
N GLU A 4 8.64 9.45 11.79
CA GLU A 4 9.59 10.50 12.22
C GLU A 4 10.98 10.30 11.63
N CYS A 5 11.45 9.05 11.55
CA CYS A 5 12.72 8.67 10.95
C CYS A 5 12.70 8.70 9.42
N LYS A 6 11.62 9.19 8.79
CA LYS A 6 11.47 9.29 7.33
C LYS A 6 11.69 7.94 6.62
N GLN A 7 11.38 6.82 7.27
CA GLN A 7 11.35 5.51 6.62
C GLN A 7 10.00 5.28 5.90
N LEU A 8 8.97 6.01 6.32
CA LEU A 8 7.66 6.08 5.68
C LEU A 8 7.32 7.54 5.33
N GLY A 9 6.45 7.73 4.33
CA GLY A 9 6.03 9.02 3.79
C GLY A 9 6.31 9.16 2.29
N ALA A 10 6.29 10.39 1.79
CA ALA A 10 6.35 10.69 0.36
C ALA A 10 7.46 11.69 -0.02
N HIS A 11 8.55 11.74 0.75
CA HIS A 11 9.65 12.69 0.51
C HIS A 11 10.62 12.24 -0.59
N SER A 12 10.53 10.99 -1.05
CA SER A 12 11.26 10.47 -2.21
C SER A 12 10.45 9.37 -2.92
N PRO A 13 10.76 9.04 -4.19
CA PRO A 13 10.13 7.92 -4.90
C PRO A 13 10.26 6.59 -4.15
N SER A 14 11.46 6.29 -3.63
CA SER A 14 11.74 5.04 -2.92
C SER A 14 11.01 4.95 -1.59
N THR A 15 10.91 6.05 -0.85
CA THR A 15 10.18 6.07 0.43
C THR A 15 8.67 5.95 0.20
N LEU A 16 8.12 6.62 -0.82
CA LEU A 16 6.70 6.47 -1.16
C LEU A 16 6.38 5.02 -1.53
N LEU A 17 7.22 4.38 -2.35
CA LEU A 17 7.03 2.99 -2.75
C LEU A 17 7.10 2.03 -1.55
N THR A 18 8.06 2.25 -0.65
CA THR A 18 8.16 1.54 0.63
C THR A 18 6.91 1.73 1.48
N THR A 19 6.37 2.95 1.52
CA THR A 19 5.17 3.27 2.32
C THR A 19 3.93 2.55 1.81
N LEU A 20 3.76 2.48 0.49
CA LEU A 20 2.67 1.70 -0.11
C LEU A 20 2.84 0.21 0.14
N MET A 21 4.07 -0.31 0.02
CA MET A 21 4.34 -1.71 0.35
C MET A 21 4.03 -2.01 1.81
N PHE A 22 4.41 -1.12 2.73
CA PHE A 22 4.07 -1.22 4.15
C PHE A 22 2.56 -1.27 4.38
N PHE A 23 1.79 -0.39 3.74
CA PHE A 23 0.32 -0.44 3.84
C PHE A 23 -0.27 -1.72 3.26
N ASN A 24 0.21 -2.17 2.10
CA ASN A 24 -0.26 -3.39 1.47
C ASN A 24 0.09 -4.62 2.33
N THR A 25 1.26 -4.65 2.97
CA THR A 25 1.61 -5.70 3.93
C THR A 25 0.73 -5.66 5.17
N LYS A 26 0.47 -4.47 5.72
CA LYS A 26 -0.32 -4.30 6.95
C LYS A 26 -1.81 -4.59 6.76
N TYR A 27 -2.41 -4.02 5.73
CA TYR A 27 -3.87 -4.01 5.55
C TYR A 27 -4.35 -5.06 4.56
N PHE A 28 -3.61 -5.31 3.48
CA PHE A 28 -3.93 -6.38 2.52
C PHE A 28 -3.31 -7.73 2.90
N LEU A 29 -2.51 -7.76 3.97
CA LEU A 29 -1.86 -8.97 4.51
C LEU A 29 -0.94 -9.65 3.48
N LEU A 30 -0.34 -8.88 2.58
CA LEU A 30 0.68 -9.38 1.66
C LEU A 30 2.00 -9.51 2.42
N LYS A 31 2.41 -10.75 2.72
CA LYS A 31 3.58 -11.08 3.54
C LYS A 31 4.70 -11.76 2.76
N THR A 32 4.48 -12.11 1.49
CA THR A 32 5.49 -12.76 0.64
C THR A 32 5.75 -11.97 -0.63
N VAL A 33 6.96 -12.12 -1.19
CA VAL A 33 7.32 -11.48 -2.47
C VAL A 33 6.34 -11.87 -3.57
N ASP A 34 5.91 -13.14 -3.64
CA ASP A 34 4.94 -13.59 -4.65
C ASP A 34 3.57 -12.94 -4.51
N GLN A 35 3.12 -12.67 -3.28
CA GLN A 35 1.88 -11.96 -3.04
C GLN A 35 1.98 -10.51 -3.54
N HIS A 36 3.10 -9.83 -3.27
CA HIS A 36 3.34 -8.47 -3.77
C HIS A 36 3.53 -8.43 -5.29
N MET A 37 4.19 -9.42 -5.90
CA MET A 37 4.35 -9.52 -7.36
C MET A 37 3.02 -9.72 -8.09
N LYS A 38 2.03 -10.35 -7.45
CA LYS A 38 0.68 -10.56 -8.04
C LYS A 38 -0.22 -9.33 -7.94
N LEU A 39 0.17 -8.32 -7.17
CA LEU A 39 -0.57 -7.08 -7.02
C LEU A 39 -0.49 -6.27 -8.32
N ALA A 40 -1.60 -5.67 -8.73
CA ALA A 40 -1.67 -4.85 -9.93
C ALA A 40 -2.54 -3.62 -9.75
N PHE A 41 -2.29 -2.56 -10.54
CA PHE A 41 -3.13 -1.36 -10.53
C PHE A 41 -4.62 -1.66 -10.72
N SER A 42 -4.97 -2.57 -11.64
CA SER A 42 -6.37 -2.96 -11.87
C SER A 42 -7.04 -3.67 -10.70
N LYS A 43 -6.27 -4.21 -9.76
CA LYS A 43 -6.76 -4.95 -8.57
C LYS A 43 -6.88 -4.05 -7.33
N VAL A 44 -6.38 -2.83 -7.40
CA VAL A 44 -6.35 -1.87 -6.29
C VAL A 44 -7.29 -0.72 -6.61
N LEU A 45 -8.52 -0.83 -6.10
CA LEU A 45 -9.64 0.04 -6.49
C LEU A 45 -9.98 1.03 -5.39
N ARG A 46 -10.24 2.28 -5.77
CA ARG A 46 -10.84 3.26 -4.86
C ARG A 46 -12.32 2.94 -4.67
N GLN A 47 -12.81 3.09 -3.45
CA GLN A 47 -14.23 3.08 -3.17
C GLN A 47 -14.62 4.17 -2.19
N THR A 48 -15.77 4.80 -2.43
CA THR A 48 -16.42 5.70 -1.48
C THR A 48 -17.77 5.12 -1.08
N LYS A 49 -17.92 4.75 0.19
CA LYS A 49 -19.20 4.34 0.80
C LYS A 49 -19.88 5.58 1.38
N LYS A 50 -21.19 5.72 1.15
CA LYS A 50 -22.04 6.70 1.85
C LYS A 50 -22.67 6.02 3.04
N ASN A 51 -22.72 6.70 4.18
CA ASN A 51 -23.44 6.20 5.34
C ASN A 51 -24.96 6.23 5.06
N PRO A 52 -25.68 5.10 5.15
CA PRO A 52 -27.13 5.06 4.93
C PRO A 52 -27.91 5.98 5.88
N SER A 53 -27.43 6.14 7.11
CA SER A 53 -28.08 6.96 8.14
C SER A 53 -27.78 8.45 8.00
N ASN A 54 -26.68 8.81 7.32
CA ASN A 54 -26.32 10.19 7.04
C ASN A 54 -25.60 10.32 5.69
N PRO A 55 -26.31 10.65 4.59
CA PRO A 55 -25.71 10.71 3.25
C PRO A 55 -24.58 11.74 3.08
N LYS A 56 -24.42 12.69 4.02
CA LYS A 56 -23.29 13.65 4.05
C LYS A 56 -22.01 13.01 4.58
N ASP A 57 -22.13 11.94 5.35
CA ASP A 57 -21.01 11.17 5.87
C ASP A 57 -20.54 10.15 4.80
N LYS A 58 -19.29 10.30 4.37
CA LYS A 58 -18.67 9.51 3.30
C LYS A 58 -17.37 8.94 3.82
N SER A 59 -17.19 7.64 3.66
CA SER A 59 -15.93 6.95 3.95
C SER A 59 -15.28 6.53 2.63
N THR A 60 -14.01 6.90 2.46
CA THR A 60 -13.22 6.49 1.31
C THR A 60 -12.20 5.43 1.72
N SER A 61 -12.12 4.35 0.94
CA SER A 61 -11.14 3.30 1.12
C SER A 61 -10.47 2.90 -0.21
N ILE A 62 -9.29 2.31 -0.14
CA ILE A 62 -8.71 1.53 -1.22
C ILE A 62 -8.95 0.06 -0.91
N ARG A 63 -9.41 -0.69 -1.90
CA ARG A 63 -9.72 -2.10 -1.77
C ARG A 63 -8.82 -2.97 -2.62
N TYR A 64 -8.54 -4.15 -2.10
CA TYR A 64 -7.86 -5.22 -2.81
C TYR A 64 -8.64 -6.52 -2.63
N LEU A 65 -8.94 -7.19 -3.74
CA LEU A 65 -9.58 -8.50 -3.71
C LEU A 65 -8.57 -9.55 -3.22
N LYS A 66 -8.82 -10.15 -2.06
CA LYS A 66 -7.99 -11.24 -1.55
C LYS A 66 -8.11 -12.41 -2.52
N ALA A 67 -6.98 -12.88 -3.03
CA ALA A 67 -6.94 -14.11 -3.83
C ALA A 67 -7.16 -15.32 -2.90
N LEU A 68 -8.41 -15.56 -2.50
CA LEU A 68 -8.83 -16.84 -1.97
C LEU A 68 -8.77 -17.81 -3.15
N GLY A 69 -8.05 -18.93 -2.97
CA GLY A 69 -7.57 -19.82 -4.03
C GLY A 69 -8.58 -20.00 -5.16
N ILE A 70 -8.10 -19.78 -6.40
CA ILE A 70 -8.77 -20.07 -7.67
C ILE A 70 -10.28 -19.84 -7.57
N HIS A 71 -10.72 -18.59 -7.81
CA HIS A 71 -12.14 -18.31 -8.01
C HIS A 71 -12.72 -19.38 -8.94
N GLN A 72 -13.54 -20.27 -8.38
CA GLN A 72 -14.33 -21.18 -9.17
C GLN A 72 -15.20 -20.27 -10.04
N THR A 73 -15.03 -20.39 -11.35
CA THR A 73 -15.77 -19.62 -12.35
C THR A 73 -17.26 -19.66 -12.01
N GLY A 74 -17.81 -18.53 -11.53
CA GLY A 74 -19.22 -18.41 -11.15
C GLY A 74 -19.51 -17.93 -9.72
N GLN A 75 -18.53 -17.88 -8.81
CA GLN A 75 -18.78 -17.38 -7.45
C GLN A 75 -18.88 -15.84 -7.41
N LYS A 76 -20.00 -15.32 -6.90
CA LYS A 76 -20.24 -13.88 -6.74
C LYS A 76 -19.23 -13.32 -5.74
N VAL A 77 -18.46 -12.31 -6.15
CA VAL A 77 -17.52 -11.62 -5.25
C VAL A 77 -18.31 -10.81 -4.21
N THR A 78 -18.13 -11.13 -2.92
CA THR A 78 -18.79 -10.48 -1.79
C THR A 78 -17.86 -9.46 -1.09
N ASP A 79 -18.41 -8.57 -0.26
CA ASP A 79 -17.66 -7.44 0.34
C ASP A 79 -16.53 -7.90 1.28
N ASP A 80 -16.73 -9.01 1.98
CA ASP A 80 -15.79 -9.65 2.92
C ASP A 80 -14.52 -10.22 2.26
N MET A 81 -14.61 -10.51 0.95
CA MET A 81 -13.47 -10.95 0.14
C MET A 81 -12.48 -9.82 -0.12
N TYR A 82 -12.84 -8.56 0.13
CA TYR A 82 -11.92 -7.43 0.02
C TYR A 82 -11.15 -7.21 1.32
N ALA A 83 -9.89 -6.81 1.17
CA ALA A 83 -9.15 -6.11 2.20
C ALA A 83 -9.23 -4.60 1.91
N GLU A 84 -9.38 -3.77 2.94
CA GLU A 84 -9.56 -2.33 2.79
C GLU A 84 -8.47 -1.54 3.54
N GLN A 85 -8.03 -0.44 2.94
CA GLN A 85 -7.23 0.62 3.55
C GLN A 85 -8.11 1.86 3.65
N THR A 86 -8.43 2.31 4.86
CA THR A 86 -9.32 3.45 5.08
C THR A 86 -8.58 4.78 5.03
N GLU A 87 -9.32 5.86 4.73
CA GLU A 87 -8.82 7.23 4.86
C GLU A 87 -8.43 7.55 6.30
N ASN A 88 -7.35 8.32 6.44
CA ASN A 88 -6.94 8.96 7.70
C ASN A 88 -7.07 10.49 7.52
N PRO A 89 -8.24 11.07 7.81
CA PRO A 89 -8.47 12.51 7.62
C PRO A 89 -7.67 13.37 8.61
N GLU A 90 -7.37 12.84 9.80
CA GLU A 90 -6.63 13.56 10.85
C GLU A 90 -5.17 13.79 10.49
N ASN A 91 -4.58 12.89 9.70
CA ASN A 91 -3.20 13.03 9.26
C ASN A 91 -3.04 12.70 7.76
N PRO A 92 -3.23 13.70 6.88
CA PRO A 92 -3.11 13.53 5.43
C PRO A 92 -1.75 13.00 4.97
N LEU A 93 -0.67 13.33 5.68
CA LEU A 93 0.69 12.86 5.35
C LEU A 93 0.93 11.38 5.67
N ARG A 94 0.06 10.77 6.49
CA ARG A 94 0.07 9.34 6.82
C ARG A 94 -1.14 8.61 6.25
N CYS A 95 -1.95 9.28 5.44
CA CYS A 95 -3.19 8.75 4.90
C CYS A 95 -2.94 7.81 3.71
N PRO A 96 -3.37 6.53 3.78
CA PRO A 96 -3.20 5.58 2.67
C PRO A 96 -3.79 6.09 1.36
N ILE A 97 -4.95 6.73 1.42
CA ILE A 97 -5.66 7.28 0.25
C ILE A 97 -4.84 8.38 -0.42
N LYS A 98 -4.37 9.36 0.37
CA LYS A 98 -3.59 10.50 -0.16
C LYS A 98 -2.24 10.06 -0.71
N LEU A 99 -1.59 9.10 -0.05
CA LEU A 99 -0.29 8.58 -0.50
C LEU A 99 -0.44 7.73 -1.77
N TYR A 100 -1.51 6.95 -1.91
CA TYR A 100 -1.80 6.24 -3.15
C TYR A 100 -2.17 7.19 -4.30
N ASP A 101 -2.96 8.23 -4.04
CA ASP A 101 -3.25 9.26 -5.04
C ASP A 101 -1.97 9.94 -5.53
N PHE A 102 -1.08 10.28 -4.60
CA PHE A 102 0.20 10.88 -4.92
C PHE A 102 1.06 9.93 -5.75
N TYR A 103 1.05 8.62 -5.45
CA TYR A 103 1.71 7.62 -6.27
C TYR A 103 1.15 7.56 -7.69
N LEU A 104 -0.16 7.46 -7.84
CA LEU A 104 -0.83 7.47 -9.16
C LEU A 104 -0.56 8.75 -9.95
N PHE A 105 -0.44 9.89 -9.25
CA PHE A 105 -0.11 11.16 -9.86
C PHE A 105 1.33 11.19 -10.39
N LYS A 106 2.27 10.59 -9.66
CA LYS A 106 3.69 10.50 -10.05
C LYS A 106 4.01 9.36 -11.01
N CYS A 107 3.05 8.48 -11.30
CA CYS A 107 3.20 7.39 -12.27
C CYS A 107 2.91 7.87 -13.71
N PRO A 108 3.56 7.28 -14.74
CA PRO A 108 3.19 7.51 -16.14
C PRO A 108 1.71 7.11 -16.38
N GLN A 109 0.97 7.89 -17.16
CA GLN A 109 -0.47 7.62 -17.36
C GLN A 109 -0.75 6.25 -17.98
N SER A 110 0.17 5.72 -18.80
CA SER A 110 0.05 4.43 -19.47
C SER A 110 0.01 3.23 -18.53
N VAL A 111 0.42 3.38 -17.26
CA VAL A 111 0.39 2.28 -16.29
C VAL A 111 -0.93 2.16 -15.56
N LYS A 112 -1.79 3.20 -15.63
CA LYS A 112 -3.09 3.20 -14.98
C LYS A 112 -3.95 2.11 -15.60
N GLY A 113 -4.45 1.20 -14.77
CA GLY A 113 -5.27 0.06 -15.20
C GLY A 113 -4.49 -1.17 -15.65
N ARG A 114 -3.15 -1.15 -15.61
CA ARG A 114 -2.34 -2.36 -15.84
C ARG A 114 -2.71 -3.48 -14.86
N ASN A 115 -2.73 -4.70 -15.35
CA ASN A 115 -3.17 -5.90 -14.61
C ASN A 115 -2.03 -6.81 -14.16
N ASP A 116 -0.79 -6.42 -14.47
CA ASP A 116 0.43 -7.21 -14.29
C ASP A 116 1.38 -6.63 -13.24
N THR A 117 1.25 -5.36 -12.88
CA THR A 117 2.14 -4.71 -11.92
C THR A 117 1.45 -3.62 -11.10
N PHE A 118 1.96 -3.41 -9.90
CA PHE A 118 1.61 -2.30 -9.00
C PHE A 118 2.82 -1.47 -8.60
N TYR A 119 3.99 -2.09 -8.38
CA TYR A 119 5.20 -1.41 -7.90
C TYR A 119 6.12 -1.10 -9.07
N LEU A 120 6.28 0.18 -9.38
CA LEU A 120 7.10 0.65 -10.48
C LEU A 120 8.49 1.06 -10.02
N THR A 121 9.48 0.88 -10.89
CA THR A 121 10.87 1.26 -10.63
C THR A 121 10.99 2.79 -10.58
N PRO A 122 11.50 3.35 -9.46
CA PRO A 122 11.84 4.76 -9.37
C PRO A 122 12.80 5.21 -10.47
N GLU A 123 12.60 6.41 -11.00
CA GLU A 123 13.56 7.02 -11.90
C GLU A 123 14.86 7.37 -11.13
N PRO A 124 16.06 7.00 -11.62
CA PRO A 124 17.31 7.18 -10.88
C PRO A 124 17.65 8.64 -10.56
N VAL A 125 17.28 9.55 -11.47
CA VAL A 125 17.53 10.99 -11.33
C VAL A 125 16.20 11.70 -11.49
N VAL A 126 15.58 12.03 -10.37
CA VAL A 126 14.32 12.76 -10.36
C VAL A 126 14.28 13.83 -9.28
N ALA A 127 14.00 15.06 -9.68
CA ALA A 127 13.82 16.15 -8.75
C ALA A 127 12.50 15.96 -7.96
N PRO A 128 12.42 16.40 -6.68
CA PRO A 128 11.20 16.26 -5.88
C PRO A 128 9.95 16.88 -6.54
N ASN A 129 10.11 17.97 -7.28
CA ASN A 129 9.03 18.65 -8.00
C ASN A 129 8.73 18.04 -9.39
N SER A 130 9.47 17.03 -9.84
CA SER A 130 9.22 16.39 -11.14
C SER A 130 7.79 15.85 -11.22
N PRO A 131 7.08 16.03 -12.35
CA PRO A 131 5.73 15.51 -12.52
C PRO A 131 5.67 13.98 -12.51
N ILE A 132 6.76 13.30 -12.89
CA ILE A 132 6.86 11.84 -12.96
C ILE A 132 8.04 11.38 -12.10
N TRP A 133 7.81 10.38 -11.26
CA TRP A 133 8.84 9.77 -10.39
C TRP A 133 9.17 8.32 -10.73
N TYR A 134 8.33 7.65 -11.51
CA TYR A 134 8.44 6.23 -11.77
C TYR A 134 8.48 5.96 -13.26
N SER A 135 9.23 4.93 -13.65
CA SER A 135 9.22 4.38 -14.99
C SER A 135 7.98 3.49 -15.21
N VAL A 136 7.82 2.96 -16.42
CA VAL A 136 6.79 1.94 -16.74
C VAL A 136 7.21 0.52 -16.36
N GLN A 137 8.45 0.33 -15.90
CA GLN A 137 9.01 -0.97 -15.58
C GLN A 137 8.68 -1.36 -14.12
N PRO A 138 8.29 -2.61 -13.85
CA PRO A 138 8.12 -3.08 -12.48
C PRO A 138 9.47 -3.09 -11.74
N ILE A 139 9.45 -2.99 -10.41
CA ILE A 139 10.66 -3.31 -9.61
C ILE A 139 11.01 -4.79 -9.77
N SER A 140 12.30 -5.10 -9.67
CA SER A 140 12.75 -6.49 -9.69
C SER A 140 12.28 -7.27 -8.45
N ARG A 141 12.19 -8.59 -8.59
CA ARG A 141 11.90 -9.51 -7.49
C ARG A 141 12.88 -9.33 -6.32
N GLU A 142 14.15 -9.10 -6.62
CA GLU A 142 15.18 -8.90 -5.60
C GLU A 142 14.94 -7.61 -4.80
N GLN A 143 14.74 -6.48 -5.48
CA GLN A 143 14.42 -5.19 -4.83
C GLN A 143 13.17 -5.30 -3.96
N MET A 144 12.12 -5.96 -4.46
CA MET A 144 10.91 -6.23 -3.70
C MET A 144 11.19 -7.05 -2.45
N GLY A 145 12.00 -8.10 -2.56
CA GLY A 145 12.44 -8.92 -1.43
C GLY A 145 13.14 -8.08 -0.36
N GLN A 146 14.12 -7.27 -0.76
CA GLN A 146 14.86 -6.40 0.16
C GLN A 146 13.95 -5.39 0.87
N MET A 147 13.00 -4.78 0.16
CA MET A 147 12.03 -3.85 0.76
C MET A 147 11.12 -4.58 1.76
N LEU A 148 10.57 -5.73 1.37
CA LEU A 148 9.66 -6.50 2.21
C LEU A 148 10.34 -7.03 3.47
N THR A 149 11.55 -7.56 3.36
CA THR A 149 12.33 -8.03 4.52
C THR A 149 12.53 -6.91 5.53
N ARG A 150 12.91 -5.71 5.09
CA ARG A 150 13.05 -4.55 5.99
C ARG A 150 11.74 -4.24 6.72
N ILE A 151 10.62 -4.24 6.00
CA ILE A 151 9.28 -3.99 6.57
C ILE A 151 8.93 -5.04 7.63
N LEU A 152 9.13 -6.32 7.33
CA LEU A 152 8.77 -7.43 8.21
C LEU A 152 9.63 -7.45 9.48
N VAL A 153 10.95 -7.30 9.35
CA VAL A 153 11.88 -7.27 10.49
C VAL A 153 11.57 -6.10 11.43
N ILE A 154 11.31 -4.91 10.88
CA ILE A 154 10.92 -3.75 11.68
C ILE A 154 9.64 -4.02 12.48
N ARG A 155 8.66 -4.69 11.87
CA ARG A 155 7.41 -5.05 12.54
C ARG A 155 7.67 -6.04 13.67
N GLU A 156 8.47 -7.07 13.45
CA GLU A 156 8.85 -8.06 14.48
C GLU A 156 9.55 -7.40 15.66
N ILE A 157 10.48 -6.47 15.40
CA ILE A 157 11.16 -5.70 16.45
C ILE A 157 10.17 -4.84 17.25
N GLN A 158 9.27 -4.13 16.57
CA GLN A 158 8.26 -3.31 17.26
C GLN A 158 7.31 -4.15 18.13
N GLU A 159 6.93 -5.32 17.65
CA GLU A 159 6.09 -6.27 18.40
C GLU A 159 6.84 -6.80 19.63
N ALA A 160 8.11 -7.19 19.48
CA ALA A 160 8.94 -7.66 20.60
C ALA A 160 9.13 -6.58 21.68
N ILE A 161 9.38 -5.32 21.28
CA ILE A 161 9.51 -4.20 22.21
C ILE A 161 8.19 -3.93 22.94
N ALA A 162 7.06 -3.97 22.22
CA ALA A 162 5.75 -3.76 22.83
C ALA A 162 5.42 -4.83 23.87
N VAL A 163 5.74 -6.11 23.59
CA VAL A 163 5.59 -7.21 24.53
C VAL A 163 6.48 -7.02 25.75
N ALA A 164 7.77 -6.71 25.54
CA ALA A 164 8.71 -6.48 26.64
C ALA A 164 8.23 -5.36 27.58
N ASN A 165 7.79 -4.23 27.02
CA ASN A 165 7.28 -3.10 27.81
C ASN A 165 6.00 -3.42 28.58
N ALA A 166 5.14 -4.29 28.03
CA ALA A 166 3.93 -4.74 28.74
C ALA A 166 4.28 -5.66 29.93
N SER A 167 5.35 -6.46 29.81
CA SER A 167 5.83 -7.32 30.89
C SER A 167 6.50 -6.56 32.03
N THR A 168 7.10 -5.39 31.78
CA THR A 168 7.74 -4.56 32.83
C THR A 168 6.77 -3.69 33.62
N MET A 169 5.50 -3.59 33.21
CA MET A 169 4.45 -2.84 33.92
C MET A 169 3.62 -3.70 34.88
N HIS A 170 4.01 -4.97 35.06
CA HIS A 170 3.47 -5.91 36.04
C HIS A 170 4.55 -6.31 37.04
#